data_AF-A0A327KIL6-F1
#
_entry.id   AF-A0A327KIL6-F1
#
_cell.length_a   1.000
_cell.length_b   1.000
_cell.length_c   1.000
_cell.angle_alpha   90.00
_cell.angle_beta   90.00
_cell.angle_gamma   90.00
#
_symmetry.space_group_name_H-M   'P 1'
#
loop_
_entity.id
_entity.type
_entity.pdbx_description
1 polymer ?
#
loop_
_entity_poly.entity_id
_entity_poly.type
_entity_poly.pdbx_seq_one_letter_code
_entity_poly.pdbx_strand_id
1 'polypeptide(L)'
;MVVVRTVPRAFAVALLPLAFLHAAVLVMTVVGAMPEGPIPSFGAGAAARPLTRVVAPDALLISFAVRLGLDGLFFLVLHLRARALAIGSRGAYAAIGGAAALLAYAVTREIDVGAVDLPAGIVLTAGVLPGLVGLITGLVYWQTAGLESIADPTAEVAAAPMRRYDGPIQVRTSFGAMGVAAIVPGLAMFVLALPLMMLGVPIMGSAGEADLQQGLLFALAVPVQMMLVALLVTAIPGALFGLAVHGLARSMKRTRTLDYVGCGAAGGIAVAVALAPFNPFTMLGLLAVPMALVGAAVGGTYRLLAGIEPLPLPEPVRVSDLDTLVPQDHPARSSHQVIVTDPRASRPRVACPRRPG
;
A
#
# COMPACT_ATOMS: atom_id res chain seq x y z
N MET A 1 -4.02 -12.26 -24.24
CA MET A 1 -3.41 -11.23 -23.35
C MET A 1 -4.16 -11.21 -22.02
N VAL A 2 -3.58 -10.68 -20.93
CA VAL A 2 -4.22 -10.63 -19.60
C VAL A 2 -4.37 -9.20 -19.15
N VAL A 3 -5.57 -8.82 -18.68
CA VAL A 3 -5.88 -7.49 -18.13
C VAL A 3 -6.50 -7.59 -16.75
N VAL A 4 -6.43 -6.51 -15.97
CA VAL A 4 -7.08 -6.45 -14.65
C VAL A 4 -8.56 -6.18 -14.83
N ARG A 5 -9.42 -6.95 -14.15
CA ARG A 5 -10.88 -6.81 -14.23
C ARG A 5 -11.35 -5.45 -13.72
N THR A 6 -12.50 -4.99 -14.21
CA THR A 6 -13.18 -3.84 -13.63
C THR A 6 -14.14 -4.33 -12.56
N VAL A 7 -13.74 -4.25 -11.28
CA VAL A 7 -14.54 -4.72 -10.16
C VAL A 7 -14.84 -3.54 -9.21
N PRO A 8 -16.09 -3.03 -9.15
CA PRO A 8 -16.42 -1.86 -8.33
C PRO A 8 -16.08 -2.03 -6.84
N ARG A 9 -16.25 -3.24 -6.29
CA ARG A 9 -15.90 -3.54 -4.90
C ARG A 9 -14.39 -3.45 -4.66
N ALA A 10 -13.58 -3.97 -5.58
CA ALA A 10 -12.12 -3.87 -5.52
C ALA A 10 -11.66 -2.41 -5.60
N PHE A 11 -12.31 -1.63 -6.46
CA PHE A 11 -12.05 -0.20 -6.60
C PHE A 11 -12.31 0.55 -5.28
N ALA A 12 -13.46 0.32 -4.64
CA ALA A 12 -13.77 0.93 -3.35
C ALA A 12 -12.76 0.55 -2.25
N VAL A 13 -12.37 -0.72 -2.17
CA VAL A 13 -11.35 -1.20 -1.22
C VAL A 13 -9.98 -0.56 -1.50
N ALA A 14 -9.63 -0.39 -2.78
CA ALA A 14 -8.36 0.20 -3.16
C ALA A 14 -8.23 1.67 -2.78
N LEU A 15 -9.34 2.42 -2.69
CA LEU A 15 -9.33 3.83 -2.28
C LEU A 15 -9.18 4.05 -0.77
N LEU A 16 -9.35 3.01 0.06
CA LEU A 16 -9.26 3.13 1.52
C LEU A 16 -7.93 3.72 2.04
N PRO A 17 -6.75 3.38 1.49
CA PRO A 17 -5.49 4.00 1.91
C PRO A 17 -5.45 5.51 1.65
N LEU A 18 -5.94 5.97 0.50
CA LEU A 18 -6.03 7.40 0.17
C LEU A 18 -7.08 8.11 1.04
N ALA A 19 -8.24 7.47 1.26
CA ALA A 19 -9.26 7.99 2.17
C ALA A 19 -8.69 8.17 3.59
N PHE A 20 -7.94 7.20 4.10
CA PHE A 20 -7.30 7.31 5.40
C PHE A 20 -6.27 8.45 5.45
N LEU A 21 -5.44 8.57 4.41
CA LEU A 21 -4.49 9.67 4.29
C LEU A 21 -5.20 11.04 4.34
N HIS A 22 -6.23 11.24 3.51
CA HIS A 22 -6.95 12.51 3.46
C HIS A 22 -7.67 12.81 4.76
N ALA A 23 -8.26 11.81 5.41
CA ALA A 23 -8.87 11.98 6.72
C ALA A 23 -7.83 12.41 7.77
N ALA A 24 -6.64 11.81 7.76
CA ALA A 24 -5.55 12.21 8.66
C ALA A 24 -5.11 13.65 8.40
N VAL A 25 -4.88 14.04 7.14
CA VAL A 25 -4.51 15.42 6.77
C VAL A 25 -5.60 16.42 7.18
N LEU A 26 -6.88 16.06 7.00
CA LEU A 26 -8.02 16.88 7.40
C LEU A 26 -8.04 17.09 8.93
N VAL A 27 -7.89 16.02 9.70
CA VAL A 27 -7.81 16.09 11.17
C VAL A 27 -6.64 16.99 11.59
N MET A 28 -5.48 16.88 10.95
CA MET A 28 -4.35 17.75 11.26
C MET A 28 -4.64 19.21 10.95
N THR A 29 -5.35 19.48 9.86
CA THR A 29 -5.75 20.84 9.51
C THR A 29 -6.70 21.42 10.56
N VAL A 30 -7.65 20.62 11.05
CA VAL A 30 -8.58 21.03 12.12
C VAL A 30 -7.85 21.27 13.44
N VAL A 31 -6.97 20.35 13.84
CA VAL A 31 -6.19 20.47 15.07
C VAL A 31 -5.28 21.70 15.03
N GLY A 32 -4.60 21.95 13.91
CA GLY A 32 -3.78 23.14 13.71
C GLY A 32 -4.58 24.45 13.64
N ALA A 33 -5.88 24.39 13.34
CA ALA A 33 -6.77 25.55 13.29
C ALA A 33 -7.52 25.81 14.60
N MET A 34 -7.42 24.93 15.61
CA MET A 34 -8.07 25.18 16.90
C MET A 34 -7.40 26.37 17.61
N PRO A 35 -8.18 27.33 18.16
CA PRO A 35 -7.62 28.35 19.04
C PRO A 35 -6.95 27.66 20.20
N GLU A 36 -5.77 28.13 20.58
CA GLU A 36 -5.18 27.75 21.85
C GLU A 36 -6.24 27.95 22.94
N GLY A 37 -6.74 26.84 23.51
CA GLY A 37 -7.39 26.90 24.80
C GLY A 37 -6.40 27.51 25.80
N PRO A 38 -6.85 27.97 26.99
CA PRO A 38 -6.00 28.61 27.97
C PRO A 38 -5.06 27.58 28.61
N ILE A 39 -4.06 27.11 27.86
CA ILE A 39 -2.83 26.60 28.41
C ILE A 39 -2.05 27.87 28.75
N PRO A 40 -1.80 28.17 30.03
CA PRO A 40 -1.08 29.37 30.41
C PRO A 40 0.35 29.27 29.88
N SER A 41 0.59 29.83 28.70
CA SER A 41 1.91 30.17 28.25
C SER A 41 2.44 31.23 29.22
N PHE A 42 3.58 30.94 29.84
CA PHE A 42 4.35 31.92 30.63
C PHE A 42 4.86 33.00 29.68
N GLY A 43 4.01 34.00 29.40
CA GLY A 43 4.34 35.07 28.47
C GLY A 43 3.11 35.95 28.19
N ALA A 44 2.79 36.81 29.14
CA ALA A 44 1.75 37.83 28.98
C ALA A 44 2.09 38.78 27.82
N GLY A 45 1.27 38.83 26.77
CA GLY A 45 1.38 39.89 25.76
C GLY A 45 0.72 39.71 24.40
N ALA A 46 0.23 38.52 24.02
CA ALA A 46 -0.34 38.34 22.67
C ALA A 46 -1.83 38.72 22.63
N ALA A 47 -2.14 39.86 22.00
CA ALA A 47 -3.50 40.25 21.67
C ALA A 47 -4.14 39.18 20.77
N ALA A 48 -5.25 38.60 21.24
CA ALA A 48 -6.02 37.59 20.52
C ALA A 48 -6.48 38.14 19.16
N ARG A 49 -5.81 37.72 18.08
CA ARG A 49 -6.37 37.88 16.73
C ARG A 49 -7.49 36.85 16.61
N PRO A 50 -8.72 37.24 16.22
CA PRO A 50 -9.79 36.28 15.99
C PRO A 50 -9.35 35.33 14.88
N LEU A 51 -9.44 34.02 15.11
CA LEU A 51 -9.42 33.03 14.05
C LEU A 51 -10.57 33.37 13.10
N THR A 52 -10.26 34.08 12.02
CA THR A 52 -11.28 34.62 11.11
C THR A 52 -11.94 33.55 10.24
N ARG A 53 -11.47 32.30 10.30
CA ARG A 53 -12.17 31.15 9.71
C ARG A 53 -12.03 29.92 10.58
N VAL A 54 -12.99 29.71 11.49
CA VAL A 54 -13.38 28.34 11.83
C VAL A 54 -13.86 27.71 10.52
N VAL A 55 -13.10 26.76 9.97
CA VAL A 55 -13.52 26.06 8.76
C VAL A 55 -14.78 25.29 9.10
N ALA A 56 -15.88 25.62 8.43
CA ALA A 56 -17.15 24.96 8.67
C ALA A 56 -17.00 23.44 8.46
N PRO A 57 -17.59 22.58 9.32
CA PRO A 57 -17.54 21.12 9.15
C PRO A 57 -17.92 20.65 7.75
N ASP A 58 -18.90 21.32 7.12
CA ASP A 58 -19.33 21.02 5.76
C ASP A 58 -18.24 21.28 4.72
N ALA A 59 -17.46 22.35 4.88
CA ALA A 59 -16.35 22.66 3.99
C ALA A 59 -15.24 21.59 4.09
N LEU A 60 -14.96 21.10 5.31
CA LEU A 60 -14.01 20.00 5.52
C LEU A 60 -14.47 18.70 4.86
N LEU A 61 -15.76 18.37 5.00
CA LEU A 61 -16.36 17.20 4.37
C LEU A 61 -16.33 17.30 2.85
N ILE A 62 -16.65 18.47 2.30
CA ILE A 62 -16.59 18.75 0.85
C ILE A 62 -15.16 18.62 0.35
N SER A 63 -14.17 19.23 1.01
CA SER A 63 -12.75 19.11 0.62
C SER A 63 -12.28 17.65 0.63
N PHE A 64 -12.67 16.88 1.65
CA PHE A 64 -12.39 15.44 1.70
C PHE A 64 -13.03 14.69 0.53
N ALA A 65 -14.32 14.91 0.29
CA ALA A 65 -15.07 14.23 -0.77
C ALA A 65 -14.53 14.57 -2.17
N VAL A 66 -14.19 15.84 -2.43
CA VAL A 66 -13.63 16.27 -3.71
C VAL A 66 -12.25 15.67 -3.93
N ARG A 67 -11.37 15.67 -2.92
CA ARG A 67 -10.04 15.05 -3.02
C ARG A 67 -10.12 13.57 -3.33
N LEU A 68 -10.90 12.83 -2.53
CA LEU A 68 -11.08 11.39 -2.74
C LEU A 68 -11.77 11.07 -4.08
N GLY A 69 -12.72 11.93 -4.49
CA GLY A 69 -13.39 11.83 -5.78
C GLY A 69 -12.43 12.01 -6.97
N LEU A 70 -11.51 12.98 -6.88
CA LEU A 70 -10.50 13.21 -7.90
C LEU A 70 -9.49 12.05 -7.98
N ASP A 71 -9.04 11.52 -6.84
CA ASP A 71 -8.21 10.32 -6.82
C ASP A 71 -8.89 9.15 -7.53
N GLY A 72 -10.14 8.89 -7.17
CA GLY A 72 -10.95 7.85 -7.79
C GLY A 72 -11.11 8.08 -9.30
N LEU A 73 -11.44 9.30 -9.71
CA LEU A 73 -11.62 9.65 -11.12
C LEU A 73 -10.34 9.42 -11.92
N PHE A 74 -9.20 9.97 -11.49
CA PHE A 74 -7.93 9.80 -12.20
C PHE A 74 -7.49 8.34 -12.22
N PHE A 75 -7.66 7.61 -11.12
CA PHE A 75 -7.35 6.19 -11.07
C PHE A 75 -8.22 5.38 -12.02
N LEU A 76 -9.52 5.66 -12.09
CA LEU A 76 -10.45 5.02 -13.00
C LEU A 76 -10.07 5.28 -14.47
N VAL A 77 -9.79 6.54 -14.82
CA VAL A 77 -9.38 6.91 -16.19
C VAL A 77 -8.10 6.18 -16.60
N LEU A 78 -7.08 6.19 -15.73
CA LEU A 78 -5.83 5.48 -16.00
C LEU A 78 -6.00 3.96 -16.04
N HIS A 79 -6.88 3.38 -15.21
CA HIS A 79 -7.25 1.96 -15.25
C HIS A 79 -7.90 1.58 -16.60
N LEU A 80 -8.88 2.37 -17.05
CA LEU A 80 -9.53 2.15 -18.34
C LEU A 80 -8.53 2.24 -19.49
N ARG A 81 -7.60 3.21 -19.43
CA ARG A 81 -6.52 3.33 -20.43
C ARG A 81 -5.55 2.15 -20.38
N ALA A 82 -5.16 1.70 -19.20
CA ALA A 82 -4.29 0.54 -19.01
C ALA A 82 -4.92 -0.74 -19.56
N ARG A 83 -6.23 -0.95 -19.34
CA ARG A 83 -7.00 -2.04 -19.94
C ARG A 83 -6.99 -1.96 -21.47
N ALA A 84 -7.23 -0.79 -22.05
CA ALA A 84 -7.21 -0.59 -23.50
C ALA A 84 -5.83 -0.89 -24.12
N LEU A 85 -4.75 -0.70 -23.36
CA LEU A 85 -3.38 -1.00 -23.77
C LEU A 85 -2.91 -2.41 -23.35
N ALA A 86 -3.82 -3.25 -22.85
CA ALA A 86 -3.52 -4.60 -22.33
C ALA A 86 -2.42 -4.65 -21.25
N ILE A 87 -2.29 -3.58 -20.46
CA ILE A 87 -1.35 -3.51 -19.35
C ILE A 87 -2.01 -4.19 -18.14
N GLY A 88 -1.44 -5.31 -17.70
CA GLY A 88 -1.94 -6.11 -16.57
C GLY A 88 -0.92 -6.39 -15.48
N SER A 89 0.27 -5.79 -15.55
CA SER A 89 1.35 -6.08 -14.61
C SER A 89 1.13 -5.37 -13.27
N ARG A 90 1.54 -6.02 -12.18
CA ARG A 90 1.44 -5.49 -10.82
C ARG A 90 2.18 -4.17 -10.65
N GLY A 91 3.38 -4.06 -11.21
CA GLY A 91 4.19 -2.83 -11.15
C GLY A 91 3.54 -1.67 -11.91
N ALA A 92 2.91 -1.95 -13.05
CA ALA A 92 2.20 -0.92 -13.80
C ALA A 92 0.99 -0.39 -13.02
N TYR A 93 0.23 -1.26 -12.36
CA TYR A 93 -0.89 -0.82 -11.52
C TYR A 93 -0.46 -0.02 -10.30
N ALA A 94 0.68 -0.36 -9.68
CA ALA A 94 1.29 0.49 -8.67
C ALA A 94 1.55 1.89 -9.23
N ALA A 95 2.26 1.97 -10.37
CA ALA A 95 2.59 3.24 -11.01
C ALA A 95 1.34 4.05 -11.42
N ILE A 96 0.30 3.40 -11.93
CA ILE A 96 -1.00 4.01 -12.23
C ILE A 96 -1.61 4.64 -10.99
N GLY A 97 -1.60 3.92 -9.86
CA GLY A 97 -2.08 4.44 -8.58
C GLY A 97 -1.31 5.67 -8.10
N GLY A 98 0.03 5.63 -8.16
CA GLY A 98 0.87 6.76 -7.80
C GLY A 98 0.67 7.98 -8.71
N ALA A 99 0.61 7.74 -10.03
CA ALA A 99 0.35 8.79 -11.02
C ALA A 99 -1.04 9.41 -10.83
N ALA A 100 -2.07 8.61 -10.56
CA ALA A 100 -3.41 9.10 -10.28
C ALA A 100 -3.42 10.06 -9.08
N ALA A 101 -2.79 9.66 -7.97
CA ALA A 101 -2.75 10.48 -6.76
C ALA A 101 -1.94 11.77 -6.94
N LEU A 102 -0.85 11.73 -7.72
CA LEU A 102 -0.07 12.92 -8.06
C LEU A 102 -0.85 13.89 -8.96
N LEU A 103 -1.62 13.38 -9.93
CA LEU A 103 -2.49 14.19 -10.78
C LEU A 103 -3.63 14.81 -9.97
N ALA A 104 -4.27 14.04 -9.10
CA ALA A 104 -5.29 14.55 -8.18
C ALA A 104 -4.71 15.65 -7.26
N TYR A 105 -3.52 15.44 -6.72
CA TYR A 105 -2.81 16.44 -5.93
C TYR A 105 -2.53 17.72 -6.72
N ALA A 106 -1.99 17.61 -7.95
CA ALA A 106 -1.73 18.76 -8.80
C ALA A 106 -3.02 19.54 -9.11
N VAL A 107 -4.10 18.86 -9.46
CA VAL A 107 -5.39 19.51 -9.77
C VAL A 107 -5.99 20.16 -8.53
N THR A 108 -6.04 19.47 -7.38
CA THR A 108 -6.63 20.00 -6.14
C THR A 108 -5.94 21.28 -5.66
N ARG A 109 -4.64 21.42 -5.95
CA ARG A 109 -3.88 22.64 -5.71
C ARG A 109 -4.33 23.79 -6.62
N GLU A 110 -4.50 23.53 -7.92
CA GLU A 110 -4.91 24.58 -8.88
C GLU A 110 -6.34 25.08 -8.64
N ILE A 111 -7.24 24.22 -8.15
CA ILE A 111 -8.64 24.60 -7.85
C ILE A 111 -8.87 25.08 -6.41
N ASP A 112 -7.79 25.27 -5.63
CA ASP A 112 -7.82 25.73 -4.24
C ASP A 112 -8.78 24.94 -3.32
N VAL A 113 -8.85 23.62 -3.53
CA VAL A 113 -9.66 22.71 -2.69
C VAL A 113 -8.89 22.26 -1.45
N GLY A 114 -7.65 22.75 -1.28
CA GLY A 114 -6.87 22.56 -0.07
C GLY A 114 -7.39 23.41 1.08
N ALA A 115 -7.46 22.83 2.28
CA ALA A 115 -7.73 23.58 3.49
C ALA A 115 -6.49 24.36 4.01
N VAL A 116 -5.34 24.23 3.31
CA VAL A 116 -4.06 24.83 3.70
C VAL A 116 -3.33 25.32 2.45
N ASP A 117 -3.04 26.62 2.41
CA ASP A 117 -2.11 27.20 1.45
C ASP A 117 -0.69 26.69 1.74
N LEU A 118 -0.14 25.92 0.80
CA LEU A 118 1.21 25.38 0.93
C LEU A 118 2.24 26.46 0.52
N PRO A 119 3.21 26.80 1.39
CA PRO A 119 4.28 27.72 1.06
C PRO A 119 5.11 27.25 -0.14
N ALA A 120 5.69 28.19 -0.88
CA ALA A 120 6.66 27.89 -1.92
C ALA A 120 7.82 27.04 -1.35
N GLY A 121 8.10 25.89 -1.98
CA GLY A 121 9.15 24.95 -1.57
C GLY A 121 8.68 23.66 -0.91
N ILE A 122 7.46 23.61 -0.35
CA ILE A 122 6.90 22.38 0.29
C ILE A 122 6.00 21.60 -0.69
N VAL A 123 5.73 22.17 -1.85
CA VAL A 123 4.81 21.64 -2.86
C VAL A 123 5.19 20.25 -3.33
N LEU A 124 6.49 20.03 -3.62
CA LEU A 124 6.98 18.74 -4.10
C LEU A 124 6.94 17.69 -2.99
N THR A 125 7.38 18.05 -1.78
CA THR A 125 7.43 17.14 -0.63
C THR A 125 6.03 16.74 -0.17
N ALA A 126 5.07 17.67 -0.18
CA ALA A 126 3.67 17.39 0.11
C ALA A 126 3.02 16.45 -0.93
N GLY A 127 3.50 16.44 -2.19
CA GLY A 127 3.04 15.53 -3.23
C GLY A 127 3.60 14.10 -3.13
N VAL A 128 4.75 13.90 -2.48
CA VAL A 128 5.36 12.56 -2.33
C VAL A 128 4.45 11.61 -1.57
N LEU A 129 3.85 12.08 -0.47
CA LEU A 129 3.00 11.25 0.37
C LEU A 129 1.76 10.69 -0.35
N PRO A 130 0.88 11.51 -0.98
CA PRO A 130 -0.22 10.97 -1.76
C PRO A 130 0.28 10.12 -2.93
N GLY A 131 1.41 10.45 -3.56
CA GLY A 131 2.03 9.59 -4.57
C GLY A 131 2.35 8.17 -4.06
N LEU A 132 3.02 8.06 -2.90
CA LEU A 132 3.35 6.77 -2.28
C LEU A 132 2.09 5.99 -1.87
N VAL A 133 1.11 6.66 -1.27
CA VAL A 133 -0.17 6.02 -0.90
C VAL A 133 -0.97 5.62 -2.15
N GLY A 134 -0.83 6.38 -3.24
CA GLY A 134 -1.33 6.03 -4.57
C GLY A 134 -0.69 4.74 -5.09
N LEU A 135 0.63 4.55 -4.95
CA LEU A 135 1.30 3.30 -5.33
C LEU A 135 0.68 2.09 -4.59
N ILE A 136 0.42 2.25 -3.29
CA ILE A 136 -0.23 1.22 -2.47
C ILE A 136 -1.66 0.96 -2.97
N THR A 137 -2.42 2.01 -3.23
CA THR A 137 -3.79 1.95 -3.77
C THR A 137 -3.85 1.15 -5.07
N GLY A 138 -2.96 1.44 -6.02
CA GLY A 138 -2.88 0.72 -7.28
C GLY A 138 -2.55 -0.77 -7.12
N LEU A 139 -1.66 -1.09 -6.17
CA LEU A 139 -1.34 -2.48 -5.83
C LEU A 139 -2.54 -3.22 -5.20
N VAL A 140 -3.23 -2.59 -4.25
CA VAL A 140 -4.41 -3.17 -3.60
C VAL A 140 -5.50 -3.44 -4.64
N TYR A 141 -5.71 -2.52 -5.58
CA TYR A 141 -6.66 -2.72 -6.67
C TYR A 141 -6.30 -3.92 -7.55
N TRP A 142 -5.05 -3.99 -8.02
CA TRP A 142 -4.58 -5.11 -8.86
C TRP A 142 -4.84 -6.48 -8.21
N GLN A 143 -4.65 -6.57 -6.89
CA GLN A 143 -4.85 -7.81 -6.12
C GLN A 143 -6.31 -8.19 -5.95
N THR A 144 -7.16 -7.19 -5.67
CA THR A 144 -8.57 -7.41 -5.32
C THR A 144 -9.47 -7.52 -6.54
N ALA A 145 -9.11 -6.85 -7.64
CA ALA A 145 -9.87 -6.91 -8.89
C ALA A 145 -9.67 -8.24 -9.62
N GLY A 146 -8.47 -8.82 -9.52
CA GLY A 146 -8.11 -10.04 -10.23
C GLY A 146 -7.89 -9.81 -11.73
N LEU A 147 -7.56 -10.89 -12.43
CA LEU A 147 -7.17 -10.88 -13.84
C LEU A 147 -8.22 -11.56 -14.72
N GLU A 148 -8.36 -11.10 -15.95
CA GLU A 148 -9.14 -11.74 -17.01
C GLU A 148 -8.28 -11.90 -18.27
N SER A 149 -8.47 -13.03 -18.95
CA SER A 149 -7.91 -13.23 -20.28
C SER A 149 -8.79 -12.51 -21.29
N ILE A 150 -8.17 -11.64 -22.09
CA ILE A 150 -8.79 -11.21 -23.34
C ILE A 150 -8.62 -12.39 -24.29
N ALA A 151 -9.73 -13.05 -24.62
CA ALA A 151 -9.76 -14.13 -25.58
C ALA A 151 -9.12 -13.64 -26.88
N ASP A 152 -8.11 -14.36 -27.34
CA ASP A 152 -7.61 -14.16 -28.69
C ASP A 152 -8.68 -14.76 -29.62
N PRO A 153 -9.34 -13.96 -30.49
CA PRO A 153 -10.37 -14.47 -31.39
C PRO A 153 -9.84 -15.55 -32.35
N THR A 154 -8.53 -15.72 -32.46
CA THR A 154 -7.89 -16.78 -33.25
C THR A 154 -7.58 -18.05 -32.44
N ALA A 155 -7.67 -18.00 -31.11
CA ALA A 155 -7.42 -19.14 -30.23
C ALA A 155 -8.74 -19.86 -29.87
N GLU A 156 -9.40 -20.41 -30.89
CA GLU A 156 -10.48 -21.39 -30.72
C GLU A 156 -9.89 -22.77 -30.36
N VAL A 157 -9.05 -22.83 -29.32
CA VAL A 157 -8.50 -24.07 -28.82
C VAL A 157 -9.06 -24.31 -27.43
N ALA A 158 -10.11 -25.14 -27.42
CA ALA A 158 -10.63 -25.94 -26.32
C ALA A 158 -10.55 -25.30 -24.92
N ALA A 159 -11.72 -24.92 -24.39
CA ALA A 159 -11.96 -24.66 -22.97
C ALA A 159 -11.67 -25.91 -22.14
N ALA A 160 -10.41 -26.22 -21.97
CA ALA A 160 -9.95 -27.30 -21.15
C ALA A 160 -10.10 -26.87 -19.68
N PRO A 161 -10.60 -27.74 -18.79
CA PRO A 161 -10.86 -27.38 -17.41
C PRO A 161 -9.60 -26.77 -16.78
N MET A 162 -9.81 -25.72 -15.97
CA MET A 162 -8.73 -25.14 -15.18
C MET A 162 -8.21 -26.21 -14.21
N ARG A 163 -7.15 -26.94 -14.56
CA ARG A 163 -6.40 -27.79 -13.62
C ARG A 163 -5.80 -26.86 -12.56
N ARG A 164 -5.82 -27.26 -11.30
CA ARG A 164 -5.24 -26.50 -10.17
C ARG A 164 -3.92 -27.16 -9.80
N TYR A 165 -2.87 -26.36 -9.59
CA TYR A 165 -1.62 -26.89 -9.03
C TYR A 165 -1.89 -27.36 -7.60
N ASP A 166 -1.63 -28.65 -7.34
CA ASP A 166 -1.85 -29.32 -6.04
C ASP A 166 -0.53 -29.56 -5.27
N GLY A 167 0.57 -28.98 -5.75
CA GLY A 167 1.87 -29.15 -5.10
C GLY A 167 2.12 -28.14 -3.97
N PRO A 168 3.25 -28.29 -3.25
CA PRO A 168 3.64 -27.36 -2.21
C PRO A 168 3.86 -25.95 -2.79
N ILE A 169 3.40 -24.95 -2.06
CA ILE A 169 3.51 -23.53 -2.40
C ILE A 169 4.28 -22.79 -1.33
N GLN A 170 4.96 -21.71 -1.71
CA GLN A 170 5.63 -20.79 -0.83
C GLN A 170 5.31 -19.34 -1.21
N VAL A 171 5.61 -18.39 -0.33
CA VAL A 171 5.50 -16.97 -0.64
C VAL A 171 6.71 -16.54 -1.45
N ARG A 172 6.49 -15.85 -2.57
CA ARG A 172 7.56 -15.38 -3.44
C ARG A 172 8.40 -14.32 -2.71
N THR A 173 9.71 -14.32 -2.91
CA THR A 173 10.55 -13.19 -2.50
C THR A 173 10.34 -12.03 -3.49
N SER A 174 9.79 -10.91 -3.03
CA SER A 174 9.48 -9.76 -3.90
C SER A 174 10.08 -8.47 -3.34
N PHE A 175 11.13 -7.96 -4.00
CA PHE A 175 11.77 -6.68 -3.63
C PHE A 175 10.78 -5.50 -3.68
N GLY A 176 9.87 -5.47 -4.65
CA GLY A 176 8.84 -4.43 -4.72
C GLY A 176 7.83 -4.51 -3.57
N ALA A 177 7.38 -5.72 -3.20
CA ALA A 177 6.55 -5.91 -2.00
C ALA A 177 7.30 -5.49 -0.73
N MET A 178 8.60 -5.79 -0.66
CA MET A 178 9.45 -5.39 0.45
C MET A 178 9.60 -3.88 0.56
N GLY A 179 9.85 -3.19 -0.56
CA GLY A 179 9.96 -1.73 -0.57
C GLY A 179 8.70 -1.04 -0.08
N VAL A 180 7.51 -1.54 -0.47
CA VAL A 180 6.24 -1.00 0.03
C VAL A 180 6.03 -1.31 1.51
N ALA A 181 6.31 -2.55 1.95
CA ALA A 181 6.19 -2.92 3.35
C ALA A 181 7.18 -2.14 4.24
N ALA A 182 8.36 -1.80 3.72
CA ALA A 182 9.40 -1.03 4.41
C ALA A 182 9.04 0.45 4.65
N ILE A 183 8.04 0.98 3.94
CA ILE A 183 7.51 2.33 4.16
C ILE A 183 6.60 2.37 5.39
N VAL A 184 5.99 1.23 5.76
CA VAL A 184 5.01 1.13 6.84
C VAL A 184 5.56 1.64 8.19
N PRO A 185 6.79 1.29 8.64
CA PRO A 185 7.34 1.81 9.89
C PRO A 185 7.49 3.33 9.89
N GLY A 186 7.95 3.93 8.79
CA GLY A 186 8.11 5.39 8.71
C GLY A 186 6.77 6.12 8.70
N LEU A 187 5.77 5.58 7.99
CA LEU A 187 4.40 6.11 8.05
C LEU A 187 3.80 5.98 9.45
N ALA A 188 3.95 4.83 10.10
CA ALA A 188 3.44 4.61 11.44
C ALA A 188 4.13 5.51 12.47
N MET A 189 5.46 5.64 12.40
CA MET A 189 6.23 6.55 13.24
C MET A 189 5.75 7.99 13.04
N PHE A 190 5.53 8.42 11.80
CA PHE A 190 4.99 9.75 11.52
C PHE A 190 3.60 9.95 12.14
N VAL A 191 2.66 9.04 11.87
CA VAL A 191 1.29 9.13 12.39
C VAL A 191 1.25 9.12 13.92
N LEU A 192 2.12 8.34 14.58
CA LEU A 192 2.17 8.24 16.04
C LEU A 192 2.94 9.40 16.68
N ALA A 193 4.07 9.81 16.11
CA ALA A 193 4.94 10.83 16.69
C ALA A 193 4.40 12.24 16.46
N LEU A 194 3.64 12.47 15.39
CA LEU A 194 3.19 13.81 15.04
C LEU A 194 2.26 14.45 16.08
N PRO A 195 1.22 13.77 16.62
CA PRO A 195 0.41 14.33 17.71
C PRO A 195 1.24 14.65 18.96
N LEU A 196 2.22 13.79 19.28
CA LEU A 196 3.13 14.00 20.41
C LEU A 196 4.05 15.22 20.20
N MET A 197 4.55 15.43 18.98
CA MET A 197 5.34 16.60 18.65
C MET A 197 4.50 17.88 18.67
N MET A 198 3.27 17.83 18.16
CA MET A 198 2.34 18.97 18.20
C MET A 198 1.99 19.39 19.64
N LEU A 199 2.01 18.45 20.60
CA LEU A 199 1.83 18.76 22.01
C LEU A 199 3.03 19.51 22.63
N GLY A 200 4.23 19.31 22.09
CA GLY A 200 5.49 19.80 22.66
C GLY A 200 6.09 21.03 21.98
N VAL A 201 5.57 21.47 20.84
CA VAL A 201 6.00 22.71 20.18
C VAL A 201 5.17 23.85 20.76
N PRO A 202 5.71 24.68 21.68
CA PRO A 202 5.06 25.94 21.99
C PRO A 202 5.04 26.73 20.69
N ILE A 203 3.84 27.09 20.21
CA ILE A 203 3.72 28.10 19.16
C ILE A 203 4.34 29.35 19.79
N MET A 204 5.58 29.67 19.39
CA MET A 204 6.27 30.82 19.96
C MET A 204 5.36 32.02 19.78
N GLY A 205 4.98 32.66 20.90
CA GLY A 205 4.10 33.82 20.90
C GLY A 205 4.63 34.85 19.91
N SER A 206 3.96 34.97 18.77
CA SER A 206 4.35 35.87 17.69
C SER A 206 3.79 37.26 18.01
N ALA A 207 4.66 38.27 18.03
CA ALA A 207 4.25 39.66 18.21
C ALA A 207 3.77 40.30 16.89
N GLY A 208 3.87 39.60 15.75
CA GLY A 208 3.51 40.11 14.43
C GLY A 208 3.12 39.05 13.40
N GLU A 209 2.54 39.51 12.29
CA GLU A 209 1.99 38.69 11.20
C GLU A 209 3.06 37.86 10.45
N ALA A 210 4.29 38.41 10.34
CA ALA A 210 5.43 37.69 9.77
C ALA A 210 5.86 36.50 10.64
N ASP A 211 5.84 36.66 11.97
CA ASP A 211 6.20 35.59 12.91
C ASP A 211 5.14 34.48 12.94
N LEU A 212 3.85 34.83 12.73
CA LEU A 212 2.77 33.86 12.60
C LEU A 212 2.91 33.03 11.30
N GLN A 213 3.18 33.69 10.16
CA GLN A 213 3.44 32.98 8.90
C GLN A 213 4.65 32.06 9.03
N GLN A 214 5.71 32.51 9.69
CA GLN A 214 6.90 31.69 9.93
C GLN A 214 6.60 30.53 10.88
N GLY A 215 5.80 30.75 11.93
CA GLY A 215 5.33 29.72 12.85
C GLY A 215 4.48 28.65 12.15
N LEU A 216 3.55 29.05 11.27
CA LEU A 216 2.75 28.15 10.44
C LEU A 216 3.62 27.37 9.44
N LEU A 217 4.57 28.04 8.81
CA LEU A 217 5.59 27.41 7.96
C LEU A 217 6.34 26.32 8.71
N PHE A 218 6.83 26.60 9.92
CA PHE A 218 7.49 25.61 10.75
C PHE A 218 6.55 24.48 11.18
N ALA A 219 5.32 24.79 11.60
CA ALA A 219 4.33 23.81 12.04
C ALA A 219 3.91 22.83 10.93
N LEU A 220 3.95 23.24 9.66
CA LEU A 220 3.63 22.39 8.51
C LEU A 220 4.87 21.73 7.88
N ALA A 221 5.99 22.47 7.79
CA ALA A 221 7.22 21.98 7.17
C ALA A 221 7.93 20.95 8.04
N VAL A 222 8.03 21.20 9.35
CA VAL A 222 8.77 20.33 10.26
C VAL A 222 8.17 18.93 10.27
N PRO A 223 6.85 18.72 10.40
CA PRO A 223 6.32 17.36 10.41
C PRO A 223 6.52 16.66 9.07
N VAL A 224 6.30 17.34 7.93
CA VAL A 224 6.55 16.74 6.60
C VAL A 224 8.03 16.37 6.44
N GLN A 225 8.95 17.23 6.88
CA GLN A 225 10.38 16.94 6.79
C GLN A 225 10.79 15.82 7.74
N MET A 226 10.25 15.79 8.96
CA MET A 226 10.43 14.69 9.90
C MET A 226 9.84 13.38 9.38
N MET A 227 8.72 13.41 8.65
CA MET A 227 8.18 12.25 7.96
C MET A 227 9.15 11.73 6.91
N LEU A 228 9.69 12.60 6.05
CA LEU A 228 10.62 12.21 5.01
C LEU A 228 11.91 11.65 5.61
N VAL A 229 12.41 12.27 6.68
CA VAL A 229 13.55 11.76 7.44
C VAL A 229 13.21 10.42 8.08
N ALA A 230 12.06 10.28 8.73
CA ALA A 230 11.63 9.03 9.34
C ALA A 230 11.48 7.93 8.28
N LEU A 231 10.88 8.21 7.13
CA LEU A 231 10.79 7.30 6.00
C LEU A 231 12.18 6.88 5.50
N LEU A 232 13.09 7.83 5.29
CA LEU A 232 14.44 7.55 4.81
C LEU A 232 15.23 6.69 5.81
N VAL A 233 15.19 7.08 7.09
CA VAL A 233 15.91 6.42 8.19
C VAL A 233 15.34 5.03 8.46
N THR A 234 14.01 4.85 8.35
CA THR A 234 13.34 3.58 8.66
C THR A 234 13.17 2.66 7.45
N ALA A 235 13.33 3.13 6.20
CA ALA A 235 13.14 2.30 5.03
C ALA A 235 14.13 1.12 4.98
N ILE A 236 15.42 1.36 5.21
CA ILE A 236 16.43 0.27 5.19
C ILE A 236 16.19 -0.69 6.37
N PRO A 237 16.09 -0.24 7.64
CA PRO A 237 15.75 -1.12 8.76
C PRO A 237 14.43 -1.86 8.57
N GLY A 238 13.40 -1.19 8.03
CA GLY A 238 12.09 -1.75 7.75
C GLY A 238 12.14 -2.85 6.69
N ALA A 239 12.95 -2.69 5.65
CA ALA A 239 13.18 -3.72 4.64
C ALA A 239 13.94 -4.93 5.22
N LEU A 240 14.97 -4.70 6.04
CA LEU A 240 15.69 -5.77 6.73
C LEU A 240 14.78 -6.54 7.69
N PHE A 241 13.95 -5.81 8.44
CA PHE A 241 12.93 -6.39 9.32
C PHE A 241 11.92 -7.23 8.53
N GLY A 242 11.39 -6.70 7.43
CA GLY A 242 10.48 -7.43 6.55
C GLY A 242 11.12 -8.69 5.94
N LEU A 243 12.40 -8.63 5.57
CA LEU A 243 13.17 -9.81 5.11
C LEU A 243 13.29 -10.86 6.21
N ALA A 244 13.56 -10.44 7.46
CA ALA A 244 13.63 -11.34 8.61
C ALA A 244 12.27 -12.00 8.88
N VAL A 245 11.17 -11.22 8.86
CA VAL A 245 9.80 -11.73 9.01
C VAL A 245 9.46 -12.74 7.90
N HIS A 246 9.81 -12.43 6.64
CA HIS A 246 9.62 -13.34 5.51
C HIS A 246 10.45 -14.63 5.66
N GLY A 247 11.71 -14.51 6.04
CA GLY A 247 12.61 -15.65 6.28
C GLY A 247 12.08 -16.56 7.40
N LEU A 248 11.62 -15.97 8.51
CA LEU A 248 11.03 -16.69 9.64
C LEU A 248 9.72 -17.39 9.25
N ALA A 249 8.81 -16.70 8.58
CA ALA A 249 7.56 -17.32 8.11
C ALA A 249 7.86 -18.48 7.14
N ARG A 250 8.84 -18.30 6.24
CA ARG A 250 9.25 -19.31 5.27
C ARG A 250 9.92 -20.52 5.92
N SER A 251 10.76 -20.34 6.93
CA SER A 251 11.39 -21.46 7.66
C SER A 251 10.33 -22.31 8.39
N MET A 252 9.26 -21.68 8.86
CA MET A 252 8.09 -22.36 9.45
C MET A 252 7.08 -22.87 8.42
N LYS A 253 7.38 -22.79 7.11
CA LYS A 253 6.50 -23.20 6.00
C LYS A 253 5.12 -22.51 6.04
N ARG A 254 5.06 -21.29 6.56
CA ARG A 254 3.83 -20.51 6.68
C ARG A 254 3.53 -19.77 5.39
N THR A 255 2.26 -19.80 4.99
CA THR A 255 1.81 -19.19 3.73
C THR A 255 0.56 -18.34 3.89
N ARG A 256 -0.12 -18.37 5.05
CA ARG A 256 -1.33 -17.57 5.28
C ARG A 256 -0.96 -16.14 5.68
N THR A 257 -1.81 -15.18 5.34
CA THR A 257 -1.61 -13.77 5.73
C THR A 257 -1.52 -13.61 7.25
N LEU A 258 -2.38 -14.32 7.99
CA LEU A 258 -2.36 -14.28 9.47
C LEU A 258 -1.04 -14.77 10.06
N ASP A 259 -0.37 -15.72 9.42
CA ASP A 259 0.93 -16.20 9.90
C ASP A 259 1.99 -15.10 9.77
N TYR A 260 1.98 -14.36 8.67
CA TYR A 260 2.89 -13.23 8.44
C TYR A 260 2.60 -12.05 9.36
N VAL A 261 1.31 -11.77 9.61
CA VAL A 261 0.88 -10.78 10.61
C VAL A 261 1.41 -11.18 11.99
N GLY A 262 1.27 -12.45 12.38
CA GLY A 262 1.78 -12.97 13.65
C GLY A 262 3.31 -12.91 13.76
N CYS A 263 4.03 -13.36 12.72
CA CYS A 263 5.49 -13.27 12.66
C CYS A 263 5.97 -11.82 12.75
N GLY A 264 5.28 -10.91 12.04
CA GLY A 264 5.54 -9.49 12.09
C GLY A 264 5.32 -8.90 13.48
N ALA A 265 4.19 -9.22 14.12
CA ALA A 265 3.89 -8.77 15.48
C ALA A 265 4.94 -9.23 16.48
N ALA A 266 5.30 -10.51 16.45
CA ALA A 266 6.32 -11.09 17.31
C ALA A 266 7.70 -10.43 17.07
N GLY A 267 8.07 -10.21 15.81
CA GLY A 267 9.28 -9.49 15.47
C GLY A 267 9.28 -8.05 15.98
N GLY A 268 8.15 -7.34 15.88
CA GLY A 268 7.99 -5.99 16.39
C GLY A 268 8.18 -5.91 17.91
N ILE A 269 7.59 -6.86 18.64
CA ILE A 269 7.80 -7.00 20.09
C ILE A 269 9.28 -7.26 20.40
N ALA A 270 9.93 -8.17 19.66
CA ALA A 270 11.34 -8.45 19.84
C ALA A 270 12.23 -7.21 19.63
N VAL A 271 11.92 -6.38 18.63
CA VAL A 271 12.58 -5.08 18.43
C VAL A 271 12.33 -4.14 19.61
N ALA A 272 11.09 -4.04 20.10
CA ALA A 272 10.78 -3.21 21.27
C ALA A 272 11.58 -3.65 22.51
N VAL A 273 11.69 -4.95 22.75
CA VAL A 273 12.49 -5.52 23.85
C VAL A 273 13.98 -5.21 23.67
N ALA A 274 14.50 -5.35 22.46
CA ALA A 274 15.90 -5.07 22.16
C ALA A 274 16.26 -3.58 22.32
N LEU A 275 15.32 -2.67 22.05
CA LEU A 275 15.52 -1.23 22.17
C LEU A 275 15.29 -0.69 23.59
N ALA A 276 14.59 -1.42 24.45
CA ALA A 276 14.24 -0.98 25.80
C ALA A 276 15.43 -0.49 26.65
N PRO A 277 16.63 -1.13 26.63
CA PRO A 277 17.78 -0.66 27.40
C PRO A 277 18.34 0.70 26.94
N PHE A 278 18.07 1.09 25.69
CA PHE A 278 18.62 2.31 25.08
C PHE A 278 17.70 3.52 25.21
N ASN A 279 16.49 3.34 25.76
CA ASN A 279 15.53 4.42 25.91
C ASN A 279 15.00 4.48 27.36
N PRO A 280 15.47 5.45 28.17
CA PRO A 280 15.07 5.56 29.57
C PRO A 280 13.59 5.95 29.75
N PHE A 281 12.91 6.35 28.67
CA PHE A 281 11.49 6.71 28.67
C PHE A 281 10.57 5.57 28.22
N THR A 282 11.11 4.44 27.76
CA THR A 282 10.29 3.30 27.32
C THR A 282 9.98 2.36 28.48
N MET A 283 8.80 2.53 29.08
CA MET A 283 8.16 1.39 29.73
C MET A 283 7.89 0.34 28.65
N LEU A 284 8.40 -0.87 28.83
CA LEU A 284 8.32 -1.97 27.86
C LEU A 284 6.89 -2.17 27.31
N GLY A 285 5.88 -2.01 28.18
CA GLY A 285 4.46 -2.10 27.80
C GLY A 285 3.99 -1.01 26.84
N LEU A 286 4.54 0.20 26.94
CA LEU A 286 4.15 1.34 26.10
C LEU A 286 4.67 1.20 24.67
N LEU A 287 5.87 0.64 24.48
CA LEU A 287 6.48 0.48 23.15
C LEU A 287 6.10 -0.84 22.47
N ALA A 288 5.88 -1.92 23.25
CA ALA A 288 5.61 -3.24 22.70
C ALA A 288 4.34 -3.29 21.85
N VAL A 289 3.25 -2.64 22.29
CA VAL A 289 1.98 -2.66 21.56
C VAL A 289 2.08 -1.92 20.21
N PRO A 290 2.55 -0.65 20.14
CA PRO A 290 2.77 0.01 18.85
C PRO A 290 3.71 -0.78 17.94
N MET A 291 4.82 -1.31 18.46
CA MET A 291 5.77 -2.07 17.65
C MET A 291 5.19 -3.39 17.15
N ALA A 292 4.36 -4.07 17.94
CA ALA A 292 3.62 -5.25 17.50
C ALA A 292 2.68 -4.90 16.34
N LEU A 293 1.95 -3.79 16.43
CA LEU A 293 1.04 -3.33 15.37
C LEU A 293 1.81 -2.95 14.10
N VAL A 294 2.93 -2.24 14.22
CA VAL A 294 3.79 -1.90 13.09
C VAL A 294 4.36 -3.15 12.44
N GLY A 295 4.90 -4.07 13.24
CA GLY A 295 5.44 -5.33 12.74
C GLY A 295 4.37 -6.18 12.04
N ALA A 296 3.18 -6.28 12.64
CA ALA A 296 2.02 -6.93 12.06
C ALA A 296 1.64 -6.33 10.70
N ALA A 297 1.62 -5.00 10.61
CA ALA A 297 1.32 -4.28 9.38
C ALA A 297 2.39 -4.53 8.31
N VAL A 298 3.69 -4.53 8.66
CA VAL A 298 4.78 -4.87 7.73
C VAL A 298 4.61 -6.29 7.19
N GLY A 299 4.44 -7.27 8.08
CA GLY A 299 4.30 -8.69 7.70
C GLY A 299 3.06 -8.93 6.83
N GLY A 300 1.91 -8.39 7.25
CA GLY A 300 0.66 -8.47 6.51
C GLY A 300 0.74 -7.81 5.14
N THR A 301 1.25 -6.58 5.08
CA THR A 301 1.44 -5.83 3.82
C THR A 301 2.36 -6.59 2.88
N TYR A 302 3.52 -7.03 3.37
CA TYR A 302 4.44 -7.82 2.56
C TYR A 302 3.75 -9.07 2.01
N ARG A 303 3.03 -9.84 2.84
CA ARG A 303 2.39 -11.08 2.41
C ARG A 303 1.29 -10.87 1.38
N LEU A 304 0.45 -9.84 1.58
CA LEU A 304 -0.56 -9.46 0.60
C LEU A 304 0.11 -9.18 -0.73
N LEU A 305 1.19 -8.42 -0.71
CA LEU A 305 1.95 -7.97 -1.87
C LEU A 305 2.75 -9.08 -2.57
N ALA A 306 3.53 -9.86 -1.85
CA ALA A 306 4.57 -10.75 -2.38
C ALA A 306 4.05 -11.83 -3.35
N GLY A 307 2.79 -12.25 -3.20
CA GLY A 307 2.21 -13.35 -3.98
C GLY A 307 2.70 -14.72 -3.54
N ILE A 308 2.21 -15.77 -4.21
CA ILE A 308 2.55 -17.16 -3.92
C ILE A 308 3.24 -17.74 -5.17
N GLU A 309 4.24 -18.58 -4.98
CA GLU A 309 4.89 -19.36 -6.05
C GLU A 309 5.00 -20.84 -5.66
N PRO A 310 5.06 -21.76 -6.65
CA PRO A 310 5.37 -23.16 -6.39
C PRO A 310 6.73 -23.31 -5.69
N LEU A 311 6.81 -24.20 -4.70
CA LEU A 311 8.09 -24.53 -4.07
C LEU A 311 8.99 -25.25 -5.11
N PRO A 312 10.24 -24.80 -5.34
CA PRO A 312 11.17 -25.53 -6.19
C PRO A 312 11.42 -26.92 -5.58
N LEU A 313 11.30 -27.95 -6.40
CA LEU A 313 11.51 -29.34 -5.99
C LEU A 313 13.03 -29.60 -5.91
N PRO A 314 13.55 -30.13 -4.79
CA PRO A 314 14.99 -30.34 -4.59
C PRO A 314 15.57 -31.49 -5.42
N GLU A 315 14.72 -32.38 -5.95
CA GLU A 315 15.12 -33.50 -6.81
C GLU A 315 14.27 -33.49 -8.09
N PRO A 316 14.80 -33.99 -9.22
CA PRO A 316 13.99 -34.30 -10.39
C PRO A 316 12.98 -35.37 -9.99
N VAL A 317 11.75 -34.95 -9.71
CA VAL A 317 10.66 -35.87 -9.37
C VAL A 317 10.46 -36.79 -10.58
N ARG A 318 10.80 -38.07 -10.40
CA ARG A 318 10.39 -39.13 -11.32
C ARG A 318 8.90 -39.30 -11.16
N VAL A 319 8.19 -38.60 -12.02
CA VAL A 319 6.75 -38.67 -12.05
C VAL A 319 6.36 -39.98 -12.77
N SER A 320 5.61 -40.82 -12.07
CA SER A 320 5.06 -42.07 -12.61
C SER A 320 3.97 -41.85 -13.66
N ASP A 321 3.44 -40.64 -13.73
CA ASP A 321 2.39 -40.22 -14.67
C ASP A 321 2.75 -38.88 -15.34
N LEU A 322 3.19 -38.94 -16.60
CA LEU A 322 3.61 -37.79 -17.41
C LEU A 322 2.57 -36.64 -17.45
N ASP A 323 1.31 -36.91 -17.09
CA ASP A 323 0.23 -35.92 -16.95
C ASP A 323 0.36 -34.98 -15.73
N THR A 324 1.34 -35.21 -14.84
CA THR A 324 1.57 -34.36 -13.65
C THR A 324 2.85 -33.50 -13.73
N LEU A 325 3.61 -33.59 -14.84
CA LEU A 325 4.79 -32.73 -15.07
C LEU A 325 4.45 -31.51 -15.92
N VAL A 326 4.54 -30.32 -15.32
CA VAL A 326 4.49 -29.03 -16.04
C VAL A 326 5.91 -28.47 -16.15
N PRO A 327 6.39 -28.10 -17.36
CA PRO A 327 7.72 -27.54 -17.59
C PRO A 327 8.00 -26.31 -16.71
N GLN A 328 9.27 -26.11 -16.36
CA GLN A 328 9.73 -25.03 -15.50
C GLN A 328 9.37 -23.64 -16.04
N ASP A 329 9.42 -23.46 -17.36
CA ASP A 329 9.21 -22.18 -18.03
C ASP A 329 7.79 -22.00 -18.58
N HIS A 330 6.86 -22.89 -18.20
CA HIS A 330 5.50 -22.86 -18.72
C HIS A 330 4.74 -21.62 -18.17
N PRO A 331 4.18 -20.75 -19.04
CA PRO A 331 3.54 -19.49 -18.61
C PRO A 331 2.30 -19.67 -17.71
N ALA A 332 1.80 -20.90 -17.57
CA ALA A 332 0.76 -21.28 -16.59
C ALA A 332 1.26 -21.29 -15.12
N ARG A 333 2.58 -21.41 -14.86
CA ARG A 333 3.16 -21.27 -13.52
C ARG A 333 3.21 -19.82 -13.03
N SER A 334 3.29 -18.85 -13.95
CA SER A 334 3.42 -17.42 -13.63
C SER A 334 2.08 -16.68 -13.47
N SER A 335 0.96 -17.30 -13.89
CA SER A 335 -0.35 -16.65 -13.99
C SER A 335 -1.49 -17.32 -13.20
N HIS A 336 -1.19 -18.29 -12.32
CA HIS A 336 -2.16 -18.93 -11.41
C HIS A 336 -3.44 -19.52 -12.07
N GLN A 337 -3.36 -20.04 -13.29
CA GLN A 337 -4.40 -20.91 -13.85
C GLN A 337 -3.72 -22.00 -14.67
N VAL A 338 -4.00 -23.27 -14.36
CA VAL A 338 -3.45 -24.40 -15.11
C VAL A 338 -4.54 -24.98 -16.03
N ILE A 339 -4.20 -25.37 -17.26
CA ILE A 339 -5.14 -25.76 -18.31
C ILE A 339 -4.75 -27.16 -18.83
N VAL A 340 -5.76 -27.99 -19.08
CA VAL A 340 -5.71 -29.38 -19.56
C VAL A 340 -5.40 -29.42 -21.06
N THR A 341 -4.74 -30.46 -21.55
CA THR A 341 -5.00 -30.94 -22.93
C THR A 341 -5.30 -32.43 -22.86
N ASP A 342 -6.42 -32.82 -23.45
CA ASP A 342 -6.96 -34.18 -23.41
C ASP A 342 -6.15 -35.09 -24.36
N PRO A 343 -5.50 -36.17 -23.87
CA PRO A 343 -4.79 -37.13 -24.70
C PRO A 343 -5.70 -37.91 -25.68
N ARG A 344 -7.04 -37.84 -25.51
CA ARG A 344 -7.98 -38.51 -26.42
C ARG A 344 -8.20 -37.77 -27.73
N ALA A 345 -7.76 -36.51 -27.85
CA ALA A 345 -7.92 -35.73 -29.07
C ALA A 345 -6.91 -36.10 -30.18
N SER A 346 -5.87 -36.91 -29.89
CA SER A 346 -4.81 -37.27 -30.86
C SER A 346 -4.74 -38.75 -31.25
N ARG A 347 -5.67 -39.61 -30.78
CA ARG A 347 -5.78 -40.96 -31.36
C ARG A 347 -6.52 -40.85 -32.69
N PRO A 348 -5.90 -41.17 -33.85
CA PRO A 348 -6.66 -41.32 -35.08
C PRO A 348 -7.74 -42.37 -34.82
N ARG A 349 -9.00 -42.00 -35.10
CA ARG A 349 -10.09 -42.98 -35.08
C ARG A 349 -9.75 -44.03 -36.12
N VAL A 350 -9.17 -45.15 -35.68
CA VAL A 350 -9.06 -46.35 -36.51
C VAL A 350 -10.50 -46.80 -36.74
N ALA A 351 -11.03 -46.48 -37.91
CA ALA A 351 -12.32 -46.95 -38.35
C ALA A 351 -12.26 -48.49 -38.37
N CYS A 352 -13.01 -49.12 -37.47
CA CYS A 352 -13.28 -50.55 -37.61
C CYS A 352 -14.00 -50.77 -38.95
N PRO A 353 -13.46 -51.61 -39.85
CA PRO A 353 -14.17 -51.94 -41.08
C PRO A 353 -15.46 -52.67 -40.72
N ARG A 354 -16.58 -52.16 -41.24
CA ARG A 354 -17.88 -52.86 -41.19
C ARG A 354 -17.70 -54.23 -41.84
N ARG A 355 -18.04 -55.30 -41.11
CA ARG A 355 -18.21 -56.63 -41.73
C ARG A 355 -19.35 -56.55 -42.76
N PRO A 356 -19.15 -57.01 -44.00
CA PRO A 356 -20.25 -57.22 -44.93
C PRO A 356 -21.09 -58.40 -44.42
N GLY A 357 -22.41 -58.19 -44.41
CA GLY A 357 -23.42 -59.25 -44.32
C GLY A 357 -24.03 -59.48 -45.69
#